data_AF-A0A956KUS7-F1
#
_entry.id   AF-A0A956KUS7-F1
#
_cell.length_a   1.000
_cell.length_b   1.000
_cell.length_c   1.000
_cell.angle_alpha   90.00
_cell.angle_beta   90.00
_cell.angle_gamma   90.00
#
_symmetry.space_group_name_H-M   'P 1'
#
loop_
_entity.id
_entity.type
_entity.pdbx_description
1 polymer ?
#
loop_
_entity_poly.entity_id
_entity_poly.type
_entity_poly.pdbx_seq_one_letter_code
_entity_poly.pdbx_strand_id
1 'polypeptide(L)'
;MSLSVSLMAAAACAPLPEVQYETDRLQIAPDFDDPICEGTLAMLDEHLEEVELGLGEYGERVPFRLYWMREGIVEFCGEGRGGCFFPSTHLMFAQGHSITHEMTHAVLDSEGESYFLEEGMAELLSGVGVYYDLSEDPSGPAERLRLSRTEYRAGGFDYDAAAHFMRYIYDQRGVHGVRRLAMEVEGGASPARLEDTLEQVMGGDIDEVEAAYRRSSREVYEGLGYERTKALMVQEIDEDEQSAGPERLEFSVQAQLDCAAEDTMGPLPEEREGMYQVRRVRVPQNRGALLRVEGDPGTWVEVFDPYAKARRGAMVDWMFPLAALDSDAIRLVAGEQAQVQLAPGTWAIVLGADGAASGTVSLHVTLAAPAPPPDPTQTI
;
A
#
# COMPACT_ATOMS: atom_id res chain seq x y z
N MET A 1 -18.58 30.23 -53.80
CA MET A 1 -17.76 30.70 -52.66
C MET A 1 -18.46 30.25 -51.40
N SER A 2 -18.02 29.15 -50.81
CA SER A 2 -18.56 28.65 -49.54
C SER A 2 -17.70 29.19 -48.40
N LEU A 3 -18.30 30.00 -47.53
CA LEU A 3 -17.69 30.37 -46.25
C LEU A 3 -17.77 29.17 -45.31
N SER A 4 -16.64 28.54 -45.04
CA SER A 4 -16.50 27.63 -43.91
C SER A 4 -16.34 28.45 -42.63
N VAL A 5 -17.42 28.55 -41.84
CA VAL A 5 -17.37 29.07 -40.47
C VAL A 5 -16.74 27.98 -39.61
N SER A 6 -15.46 28.14 -39.28
CA SER A 6 -14.80 27.32 -38.26
C SER A 6 -15.27 27.83 -36.89
N LEU A 7 -16.16 27.11 -36.22
CA LEU A 7 -16.40 27.30 -34.80
C LEU A 7 -15.12 26.90 -34.06
N MET A 8 -14.37 27.89 -33.55
CA MET A 8 -13.45 27.63 -32.46
C MET A 8 -14.28 27.31 -31.23
N ALA A 9 -14.51 26.02 -30.98
CA ALA A 9 -14.94 25.57 -29.67
C ALA A 9 -13.81 25.93 -28.70
N ALA A 10 -14.03 26.97 -27.91
CA ALA A 10 -13.20 27.21 -26.73
C ALA A 10 -13.31 25.93 -25.89
N ALA A 11 -12.22 25.18 -25.78
CA ALA A 11 -12.09 24.14 -24.79
C ALA A 11 -12.17 24.84 -23.42
N ALA A 12 -13.38 24.97 -22.90
CA ALA A 12 -13.58 25.42 -21.54
C ALA A 12 -12.96 24.35 -20.66
N CYS A 13 -11.89 24.71 -19.94
CA CYS A 13 -11.33 23.86 -18.90
C CYS A 13 -12.48 23.38 -18.02
N ALA A 14 -12.62 22.06 -17.86
CA ALA A 14 -13.54 21.54 -16.88
C ALA A 14 -13.15 22.16 -15.52
N PRO A 15 -14.10 22.74 -14.77
CA PRO A 15 -13.79 23.28 -13.46
C PRO A 15 -13.25 22.14 -12.59
N LEU A 16 -12.21 22.43 -11.80
CA LEU A 16 -11.73 21.49 -10.80
C LEU A 16 -12.84 21.20 -9.77
N PRO A 17 -12.91 19.99 -9.21
CA PRO A 17 -13.86 19.68 -8.14
C PRO A 17 -13.74 20.65 -6.97
N GLU A 18 -14.86 20.92 -6.31
CA GLU A 18 -14.87 21.71 -5.08
C GLU A 18 -14.41 20.86 -3.89
N VAL A 19 -13.83 21.50 -2.87
CA VAL A 19 -13.46 20.82 -1.62
C VAL A 19 -14.73 20.38 -0.92
N GLN A 20 -14.82 19.09 -0.62
CA GLN A 20 -15.97 18.47 0.06
C GLN A 20 -15.65 18.05 1.50
N TYR A 21 -14.38 17.74 1.79
CA TYR A 21 -13.92 17.32 3.10
C TYR A 21 -12.73 18.17 3.54
N GLU A 22 -12.71 18.54 4.82
CA GLU A 22 -11.58 19.21 5.45
C GLU A 22 -11.22 18.43 6.71
N THR A 23 -9.95 18.09 6.85
CA THR A 23 -9.35 17.49 8.04
C THR A 23 -8.37 18.48 8.67
N ASP A 24 -7.63 18.07 9.70
CA ASP A 24 -6.62 18.95 10.30
C ASP A 24 -5.46 19.23 9.33
N ARG A 25 -5.20 18.31 8.39
CA ARG A 25 -4.02 18.36 7.51
C ARG A 25 -4.36 18.43 6.01
N LEU A 26 -5.60 18.14 5.62
CA LEU A 26 -6.01 18.02 4.21
C LEU A 26 -7.29 18.77 3.88
N GLN A 27 -7.33 19.30 2.66
CA GLN A 27 -8.55 19.70 1.96
C GLN A 27 -8.77 18.75 0.78
N ILE A 28 -9.84 17.96 0.81
CA ILE A 28 -10.06 16.90 -0.18
C ILE A 28 -11.22 17.29 -1.10
N ALA A 29 -10.94 17.28 -2.40
CA ALA A 29 -11.85 17.60 -3.49
C ALA A 29 -11.97 16.40 -4.44
N PRO A 30 -12.85 15.42 -4.14
CA PRO A 30 -13.03 14.26 -5.01
C PRO A 30 -13.79 14.62 -6.29
N ASP A 31 -13.47 13.94 -7.40
CA ASP A 31 -14.20 14.05 -8.68
C ASP A 31 -15.41 13.11 -8.77
N PHE A 32 -15.79 12.49 -7.65
CA PHE A 32 -16.89 11.55 -7.52
C PHE A 32 -17.86 11.95 -6.39
N ASP A 33 -19.08 11.44 -6.47
CA ASP A 33 -20.17 11.76 -5.53
C ASP A 33 -20.23 10.82 -4.32
N ASP A 34 -19.56 9.67 -4.38
CA ASP A 34 -19.58 8.68 -3.28
C ASP A 34 -18.92 9.26 -2.01
N PRO A 35 -19.46 8.97 -0.81
CA PRO A 35 -18.87 9.48 0.41
C PRO A 35 -17.50 8.86 0.68
N ILE A 36 -16.57 9.68 1.17
CA ILE A 36 -15.33 9.21 1.79
C ILE A 36 -15.64 8.95 3.26
N CYS A 37 -15.33 7.75 3.74
CA CYS A 37 -15.67 7.37 5.12
C CYS A 37 -14.69 7.97 6.12
N GLU A 38 -15.17 8.18 7.36
CA GLU A 38 -14.43 8.78 8.45
C GLU A 38 -13.10 8.06 8.69
N GLY A 39 -13.09 6.72 8.65
CA GLY A 39 -11.86 5.96 8.81
C GLY A 39 -10.83 6.19 7.71
N THR A 40 -11.25 6.52 6.48
CA THR A 40 -10.31 6.93 5.43
C THR A 40 -9.75 8.33 5.68
N LEU A 41 -10.58 9.28 6.11
CA LEU A 41 -10.11 10.64 6.45
C LEU A 41 -9.11 10.60 7.61
N ALA A 42 -9.44 9.89 8.69
CA ALA A 42 -8.57 9.73 9.85
C ALA A 42 -7.26 9.03 9.49
N MET A 43 -7.33 7.98 8.68
CA MET A 43 -6.14 7.26 8.20
C MET A 43 -5.23 8.16 7.35
N LEU A 44 -5.77 9.03 6.50
CA LEU A 44 -4.96 9.92 5.67
C LEU A 44 -4.22 10.95 6.52
N ASP A 45 -4.86 11.48 7.57
CA ASP A 45 -4.21 12.37 8.54
C ASP A 45 -3.12 11.64 9.34
N GLU A 46 -3.40 10.42 9.83
CA GLU A 46 -2.42 9.57 10.52
C GLU A 46 -1.23 9.26 9.62
N HIS A 47 -1.48 8.89 8.36
CA HIS A 47 -0.43 8.59 7.40
C HIS A 47 0.46 9.81 7.12
N LEU A 48 -0.15 10.98 6.92
CA LEU A 48 0.60 12.21 6.71
C LEU A 48 1.44 12.59 7.93
N GLU A 49 0.91 12.38 9.15
CA GLU A 49 1.70 12.49 10.37
C GLU A 49 2.90 11.54 10.36
N GLU A 50 2.70 10.27 10.04
CA GLU A 50 3.78 9.29 9.98
C GLU A 50 4.85 9.63 8.95
N VAL A 51 4.47 10.19 7.80
CA VAL A 51 5.41 10.67 6.79
C VAL A 51 6.22 11.86 7.32
N GLU A 52 5.58 12.84 7.94
CA GLU A 52 6.23 13.98 8.60
C GLU A 52 7.21 13.52 9.68
N LEU A 53 6.76 12.63 10.57
CA LEU A 53 7.60 11.94 11.52
C LEU A 53 8.75 11.22 10.75
N GLY A 54 8.44 10.48 9.70
CA GLY A 54 9.39 9.70 8.92
C GLY A 54 10.52 10.53 8.31
N LEU A 55 10.21 11.73 7.84
CA LEU A 55 11.13 12.65 7.17
C LEU A 55 11.76 13.67 8.13
N GLY A 56 11.24 13.79 9.36
CA GLY A 56 11.76 14.70 10.38
C GLY A 56 11.23 16.13 10.23
N GLU A 57 10.20 16.30 9.41
CA GLU A 57 9.50 17.55 9.19
C GLU A 57 8.40 17.68 10.25
N TYR A 58 8.44 18.73 11.06
CA TYR A 58 7.40 19.03 12.05
C TYR A 58 7.06 20.51 11.99
N GLY A 59 5.79 20.85 11.84
CA GLY A 59 5.37 22.25 11.94
C GLY A 59 3.92 22.51 11.55
N GLU A 60 3.46 23.74 11.81
CA GLU A 60 2.18 24.24 11.33
C GLU A 60 2.27 24.41 9.79
N ARG A 61 1.88 23.37 9.06
CA ARG A 61 1.74 23.44 7.61
C ARG A 61 0.32 23.84 7.25
N VAL A 62 0.21 24.67 6.22
CA VAL A 62 -1.07 24.93 5.56
C VAL A 62 -1.59 23.58 5.04
N PRO A 63 -2.87 23.22 5.25
CA PRO A 63 -3.42 21.96 4.76
C PRO A 63 -3.12 21.77 3.27
N PHE A 64 -2.68 20.57 2.90
CA PHE A 64 -2.50 20.22 1.49
C PHE A 64 -3.86 20.07 0.83
N ARG A 65 -3.96 20.43 -0.45
CA ARG A 65 -5.18 20.17 -1.21
C ARG A 65 -5.02 18.94 -2.07
N LEU A 66 -5.81 17.91 -1.76
CA LEU A 66 -5.91 16.68 -2.52
C LEU A 66 -7.11 16.74 -3.48
N TYR A 67 -6.84 16.66 -4.78
CA TYR A 67 -7.80 16.32 -5.80
C TYR A 67 -7.78 14.80 -6.00
N TRP A 68 -8.78 14.12 -5.44
CA TRP A 68 -8.91 12.68 -5.56
C TRP A 68 -9.67 12.37 -6.85
N MET A 69 -8.92 11.95 -7.88
CA MET A 69 -9.42 11.78 -9.24
C MET A 69 -9.64 10.30 -9.55
N ARG A 70 -10.80 9.94 -10.10
CA ARG A 70 -11.03 8.64 -10.74
C ARG A 70 -10.69 8.68 -12.21
N GLU A 71 -11.02 9.80 -12.85
CA GLU A 71 -10.80 10.03 -14.27
C GLU A 71 -10.00 11.31 -14.49
N GLY A 72 -9.49 11.51 -15.71
CA GLY A 72 -8.86 12.77 -16.09
C GLY A 72 -7.50 13.08 -15.44
N ILE A 73 -6.93 12.19 -14.62
CA ILE A 73 -5.60 12.40 -13.98
C ILE A 73 -4.50 12.75 -14.98
N VAL A 74 -4.57 12.19 -16.20
CA VAL A 74 -3.64 12.45 -17.30
C VAL A 74 -3.63 13.91 -17.73
N GLU A 75 -4.74 14.65 -17.58
CA GLU A 75 -4.82 16.07 -17.93
C GLU A 75 -3.97 16.94 -17.00
N PHE A 76 -3.70 16.47 -15.78
CA PHE A 76 -2.95 17.19 -14.75
C PHE A 76 -1.53 16.66 -14.60
N CYS A 77 -1.37 15.34 -14.52
CA CYS A 77 -0.10 14.70 -14.24
C CYS A 77 0.64 14.19 -15.48
N GLY A 78 -0.04 14.09 -16.63
CA GLY A 78 0.50 13.51 -17.86
C GLY A 78 0.28 12.00 -17.96
N GLU A 79 0.63 11.43 -19.11
CA GLU A 79 0.39 10.01 -19.41
C GLU A 79 1.19 9.08 -18.48
N GLY A 80 0.53 8.00 -18.04
CA GLY A 80 1.17 6.92 -17.29
C GLY A 80 1.43 7.20 -15.82
N ARG A 81 0.82 8.23 -15.22
CA ARG A 81 0.97 8.57 -13.79
C ARG A 81 -0.34 8.36 -13.04
N GLY A 82 -0.24 7.76 -11.86
CA GLY A 82 -1.35 7.64 -10.90
C GLY A 82 -1.57 8.91 -10.09
N GLY A 83 -0.52 9.73 -9.91
CA GLY A 83 -0.60 10.99 -9.20
C GLY A 83 0.52 11.97 -9.55
N CYS A 84 0.45 13.16 -8.95
CA CYS A 84 1.49 14.17 -8.93
C CYS A 84 1.25 15.22 -7.84
N PHE A 85 2.33 15.71 -7.24
CA PHE A 85 2.35 16.84 -6.32
C PHE A 85 2.98 18.10 -6.95
N PHE A 86 2.44 19.27 -6.61
CA PHE A 86 2.90 20.58 -7.06
C PHE A 86 3.32 21.47 -5.86
N PRO A 87 4.61 21.46 -5.47
CA PRO A 87 5.18 22.21 -4.34
C PRO A 87 4.65 23.62 -4.16
N SER A 88 4.83 24.48 -5.17
CA SER A 88 4.48 25.91 -5.10
C SER A 88 3.01 26.24 -4.80
N THR A 89 2.11 25.28 -5.00
CA THR A 89 0.66 25.47 -4.83
C THR A 89 0.07 24.54 -3.76
N HIS A 90 0.86 23.62 -3.19
CA HIS A 90 0.41 22.61 -2.24
C HIS A 90 -0.77 21.78 -2.78
N LEU A 91 -0.77 21.55 -4.10
CA LEU A 91 -1.82 20.79 -4.79
C LEU A 91 -1.31 19.40 -5.09
N MET A 92 -2.13 18.41 -4.79
CA MET A 92 -1.91 17.02 -5.09
C MET A 92 -3.07 16.53 -5.96
N PHE A 93 -2.74 15.81 -7.02
CA PHE A 93 -3.71 15.08 -7.82
C PHE A 93 -3.35 13.60 -7.73
N ALA A 94 -4.28 12.75 -7.34
CA ALA A 94 -3.98 11.34 -7.14
C ALA A 94 -5.21 10.47 -7.37
N GLN A 95 -4.96 9.30 -7.94
CA GLN A 95 -5.87 8.15 -7.88
C GLN A 95 -5.73 7.46 -6.53
N GLY A 96 -6.76 6.70 -6.11
CA GLY A 96 -6.84 6.16 -4.75
C GLY A 96 -5.57 5.42 -4.29
N HIS A 97 -4.99 4.60 -5.15
CA HIS A 97 -3.79 3.80 -4.88
C HIS A 97 -2.47 4.59 -4.82
N SER A 98 -2.48 5.87 -5.21
CA SER A 98 -1.28 6.72 -5.27
C SER A 98 -1.28 7.85 -4.23
N ILE A 99 -2.39 8.05 -3.51
CA ILE A 99 -2.54 9.16 -2.56
C ILE A 99 -1.42 9.15 -1.52
N THR A 100 -1.13 8.01 -0.93
CA THR A 100 -0.12 7.86 0.15
C THR A 100 1.31 8.04 -0.36
N HIS A 101 1.56 7.70 -1.62
CA HIS A 101 2.81 7.99 -2.32
C HIS A 101 2.97 9.50 -2.52
N GLU A 102 1.96 10.17 -3.09
CA GLU A 102 2.00 11.61 -3.34
C GLU A 102 2.03 12.44 -2.05
N MET A 103 1.44 11.95 -0.96
CA MET A 103 1.61 12.55 0.38
C MET A 103 3.07 12.59 0.82
N THR A 104 3.85 11.57 0.45
CA THR A 104 5.28 11.59 0.75
C THR A 104 6.00 12.68 -0.01
N HIS A 105 5.70 12.85 -1.30
CA HIS A 105 6.22 13.97 -2.09
C HIS A 105 5.79 15.33 -1.52
N ALA A 106 4.55 15.44 -1.05
CA ALA A 106 4.04 16.66 -0.42
C ALA A 106 4.79 17.05 0.85
N VAL A 107 5.21 16.06 1.65
CA VAL A 107 5.99 16.33 2.86
C VAL A 107 7.45 16.61 2.53
N LEU A 108 8.04 15.80 1.65
CA LEU A 108 9.44 15.87 1.26
C LEU A 108 9.78 17.18 0.53
N ASP A 109 8.82 17.73 -0.23
CA ASP A 109 8.91 19.03 -0.92
C ASP A 109 10.20 19.21 -1.76
N SER A 110 10.64 18.11 -2.40
CA SER A 110 11.88 18.08 -3.17
C SER A 110 11.74 18.78 -4.52
N GLU A 111 12.72 19.63 -4.84
CA GLU A 111 12.99 20.09 -6.22
C GLU A 111 14.22 19.41 -6.83
N GLY A 112 14.72 18.35 -6.20
CA GLY A 112 15.99 17.71 -6.50
C GLY A 112 16.08 17.01 -7.85
N GLU A 113 17.31 16.62 -8.21
CA GLU A 113 17.60 15.97 -9.49
C GLU A 113 17.61 14.44 -9.42
N SER A 114 17.65 13.85 -8.21
CA SER A 114 17.78 12.40 -8.00
C SER A 114 16.45 11.73 -7.67
N TYR A 115 15.81 11.20 -8.71
CA TYR A 115 14.55 10.48 -8.58
C TYR A 115 14.68 9.17 -7.81
N PHE A 116 15.83 8.48 -7.85
CA PHE A 116 15.94 7.16 -7.25
C PHE A 116 15.70 7.14 -5.73
N LEU A 117 16.25 8.10 -4.99
CA LEU A 117 15.98 8.18 -3.55
C LEU A 117 14.64 8.84 -3.24
N GLU A 118 14.26 9.88 -4.00
CA GLU A 118 12.99 10.58 -3.83
C GLU A 118 11.80 9.63 -3.96
N GLU A 119 11.71 8.94 -5.10
CA GLU A 119 10.66 7.95 -5.37
C GLU A 119 10.79 6.72 -4.47
N GLY A 120 12.01 6.29 -4.16
CA GLY A 120 12.22 5.18 -3.21
C GLY A 120 11.72 5.50 -1.80
N MET A 121 11.86 6.75 -1.35
CA MET A 121 11.29 7.21 -0.08
C MET A 121 9.78 7.31 -0.16
N ALA A 122 9.24 7.82 -1.27
CA ALA A 122 7.80 7.86 -1.52
C ALA A 122 7.16 6.47 -1.47
N GLU A 123 7.78 5.47 -2.09
CA GLU A 123 7.30 4.09 -2.03
C GLU A 123 7.50 3.44 -0.66
N LEU A 124 8.62 3.68 0.02
CA LEU A 124 8.82 3.17 1.37
C LEU A 124 7.74 3.70 2.33
N LEU A 125 7.48 5.01 2.26
CA LEU A 125 6.61 5.72 3.20
C LEU A 125 5.15 5.73 2.75
N SER A 126 4.80 5.35 1.52
CA SER A 126 3.42 5.07 1.09
C SER A 126 2.80 3.92 1.88
N GLY A 127 3.65 3.06 2.47
CA GLY A 127 3.23 1.90 3.26
C GLY A 127 2.98 0.64 2.42
N VAL A 128 3.23 0.71 1.11
CA VAL A 128 3.11 -0.42 0.17
C VAL A 128 4.32 -1.36 0.31
N GLY A 129 4.09 -2.67 0.13
CA GLY A 129 5.18 -3.65 0.11
C GLY A 129 5.97 -3.60 -1.18
N VAL A 130 7.13 -4.26 -1.21
CA VAL A 130 7.93 -4.36 -2.44
C VAL A 130 8.52 -5.75 -2.61
N TYR A 131 8.52 -6.24 -3.85
CA TYR A 131 9.28 -7.39 -4.30
C TYR A 131 10.32 -6.94 -5.30
N TYR A 132 11.55 -7.42 -5.16
CA TYR A 132 12.60 -7.16 -6.15
C TYR A 132 13.59 -8.33 -6.23
N ASP A 133 13.75 -8.91 -7.42
CA ASP A 133 14.73 -9.96 -7.66
C ASP A 133 16.06 -9.35 -8.13
N LEU A 134 17.01 -9.28 -7.20
CA LEU A 134 18.35 -8.75 -7.44
C LEU A 134 19.19 -9.56 -8.42
N SER A 135 18.75 -10.76 -8.80
CA SER A 135 19.42 -11.59 -9.79
C SER A 135 19.05 -11.23 -11.24
N GLU A 136 17.93 -10.54 -11.46
CA GLU A 136 17.45 -10.15 -12.78
C GLU A 136 18.06 -8.83 -13.28
N ASP A 137 18.51 -7.95 -12.37
CA ASP A 137 19.12 -6.66 -12.72
C ASP A 137 20.57 -6.52 -12.21
N PRO A 138 21.55 -6.41 -13.13
CA PRO A 138 22.93 -6.15 -12.75
C PRO A 138 23.16 -4.72 -12.26
N SER A 139 22.25 -3.78 -12.55
CA SER A 139 22.40 -2.36 -12.19
C SER A 139 22.33 -2.20 -10.67
N GLY A 140 23.30 -1.50 -10.09
CA GLY A 140 23.36 -1.25 -8.65
C GLY A 140 22.72 0.09 -8.26
N PRO A 141 22.37 0.29 -6.97
CA PRO A 141 21.98 1.58 -6.42
C PRO A 141 22.88 2.76 -6.86
N ALA A 142 24.19 2.59 -6.91
CA ALA A 142 25.18 3.60 -7.31
C ALA A 142 25.02 4.01 -8.78
N GLU A 143 24.75 3.06 -9.66
CA GLU A 143 24.45 3.37 -11.07
C GLU A 143 23.13 4.14 -11.16
N ARG A 144 22.11 3.64 -10.45
CA ARG A 144 20.76 4.22 -10.46
C ARG A 144 20.71 5.62 -9.86
N LEU A 145 21.50 5.93 -8.84
CA LEU A 145 21.65 7.26 -8.24
C LEU A 145 22.19 8.31 -9.22
N ARG A 146 22.99 7.88 -10.19
CA ARG A 146 23.68 8.75 -11.15
C ARG A 146 22.88 8.99 -12.42
N LEU A 147 21.71 8.36 -12.57
CA LEU A 147 20.80 8.61 -13.69
C LEU A 147 20.29 10.05 -13.63
N SER A 148 20.24 10.70 -14.78
CA SER A 148 19.65 12.03 -14.93
C SER A 148 18.13 11.96 -15.01
N ARG A 149 17.47 13.08 -14.72
CA ARG A 149 16.02 13.28 -14.93
C ARG A 149 15.53 12.87 -16.33
N THR A 150 16.36 13.09 -17.35
CA THR A 150 16.01 12.73 -18.73
C THR A 150 16.02 11.21 -18.93
N GLU A 151 17.00 10.52 -18.36
CA GLU A 151 17.11 9.05 -18.45
C GLU A 151 15.97 8.37 -17.69
N TYR A 152 15.60 8.89 -16.52
CA TYR A 152 14.41 8.41 -15.81
C TYR A 152 13.13 8.57 -16.64
N ARG A 153 12.90 9.77 -17.21
CA ARG A 153 11.74 10.05 -18.08
C ARG A 153 11.73 9.22 -19.35
N ALA A 154 12.87 8.70 -19.79
CA ALA A 154 12.98 7.80 -20.93
C ALA A 154 12.66 6.33 -20.58
N GLY A 155 12.15 6.06 -19.36
CA GLY A 155 11.80 4.72 -18.90
C GLY A 155 12.94 3.98 -18.20
N GLY A 156 14.02 4.68 -17.85
CA GLY A 156 15.13 4.10 -17.07
C GLY A 156 14.84 3.97 -15.56
N PHE A 157 13.65 4.40 -15.12
CA PHE A 157 13.28 4.33 -13.70
C PHE A 157 12.59 3.00 -13.36
N ASP A 158 12.98 2.45 -12.20
CA ASP A 158 12.47 1.20 -11.66
C ASP A 158 12.05 1.48 -10.21
N TYR A 159 10.75 1.65 -10.01
CA TYR A 159 10.15 1.95 -8.71
C TYR A 159 10.44 0.82 -7.71
N ASP A 160 10.35 -0.44 -8.15
CA ASP A 160 10.57 -1.61 -7.30
C ASP A 160 12.01 -1.63 -6.76
N ALA A 161 13.00 -1.36 -7.62
CA ALA A 161 14.40 -1.27 -7.20
C ALA A 161 14.63 -0.15 -6.17
N ALA A 162 14.00 1.01 -6.38
CA ALA A 162 14.11 2.19 -5.52
C ALA A 162 13.48 1.94 -4.14
N ALA A 163 12.23 1.47 -4.13
CA ALA A 163 11.48 1.11 -2.93
C ALA A 163 12.21 0.02 -2.13
N HIS A 164 12.68 -1.02 -2.79
CA HIS A 164 13.37 -2.14 -2.17
C HIS A 164 14.70 -1.72 -1.55
N PHE A 165 15.47 -0.87 -2.22
CA PHE A 165 16.71 -0.34 -1.66
C PHE A 165 16.47 0.60 -0.47
N MET A 166 15.47 1.48 -0.56
CA MET A 166 15.10 2.35 0.56
C MET A 166 14.58 1.56 1.76
N ARG A 167 13.88 0.45 1.53
CA ARG A 167 13.51 -0.46 2.61
C ARG A 167 14.72 -1.17 3.23
N TYR A 168 15.69 -1.60 2.43
CA TYR A 168 16.95 -2.10 2.97
C TYR A 168 17.64 -1.06 3.87
N ILE A 169 17.72 0.22 3.45
CA ILE A 169 18.26 1.30 4.28
C ILE A 169 17.47 1.45 5.59
N TYR A 170 16.14 1.44 5.52
CA TYR A 170 15.28 1.51 6.69
C TYR A 170 15.50 0.34 7.65
N ASP A 171 15.59 -0.91 7.17
CA ASP A 171 15.83 -2.07 8.03
C ASP A 171 17.22 -1.99 8.72
N GLN A 172 18.24 -1.42 8.05
CA GLN A 172 19.61 -1.32 8.61
C GLN A 172 19.80 -0.13 9.54
N ARG A 173 19.17 1.01 9.25
CA ARG A 173 19.45 2.32 9.87
C ARG A 173 18.23 2.98 10.50
N GLY A 174 17.06 2.37 10.36
CA GLY A 174 15.79 2.90 10.83
C GLY A 174 15.44 4.23 10.17
N VAL A 175 14.46 4.90 10.78
CA VAL A 175 13.99 6.23 10.36
C VAL A 175 15.10 7.28 10.31
N HIS A 176 16.13 7.18 11.17
CA HIS A 176 17.23 8.15 11.18
C HIS A 176 18.05 8.14 9.88
N GLY A 177 18.27 6.97 9.28
CA GLY A 177 18.95 6.86 7.99
C GLY A 177 18.14 7.50 6.87
N VAL A 178 16.83 7.25 6.86
CA VAL A 178 15.89 7.82 5.88
C VAL A 178 15.84 9.34 5.99
N ARG A 179 15.62 9.89 7.21
CA ARG A 179 15.64 11.35 7.45
C ARG A 179 16.92 12.02 6.97
N ARG A 180 18.07 11.37 7.18
CA ARG A 180 19.36 11.93 6.77
C ARG A 180 19.46 12.09 5.26
N LEU A 181 18.95 11.13 4.50
CA LEU A 181 18.90 11.18 3.03
C LEU A 181 17.83 12.17 2.55
N ALA A 182 16.66 12.19 3.20
CA ALA A 182 15.57 13.12 2.89
C ALA A 182 16.03 14.58 2.87
N MET A 183 16.78 15.01 3.90
CA MET A 183 17.32 16.38 3.96
C MET A 183 18.23 16.75 2.77
N GLU A 184 18.97 15.78 2.21
CA GLU A 184 19.81 16.05 1.04
C GLU A 184 18.97 16.07 -0.25
N VAL A 185 17.97 15.20 -0.35
CA VAL A 185 17.03 15.17 -1.49
C VAL A 185 16.22 16.46 -1.56
N GLU A 186 15.59 16.86 -0.45
CA GLU A 186 14.89 18.15 -0.30
C GLU A 186 15.80 19.33 -0.66
N GLY A 187 17.04 19.32 -0.16
CA GLY A 187 18.04 20.35 -0.47
C GLY A 187 18.56 20.37 -1.91
N GLY A 188 18.05 19.48 -2.78
CA GLY A 188 18.45 19.38 -4.18
C GLY A 188 19.89 18.93 -4.37
N ALA A 189 20.38 18.03 -3.50
CA ALA A 189 21.73 17.53 -3.58
C ALA A 189 22.02 16.84 -4.92
N SER A 190 23.25 17.02 -5.41
CA SER A 190 23.72 16.31 -6.60
C SER A 190 23.88 14.81 -6.34
N PRO A 191 23.89 13.96 -7.39
CA PRO A 191 24.13 12.52 -7.23
C PRO A 191 25.36 12.17 -6.41
N ALA A 192 26.49 12.87 -6.61
CA ALA A 192 27.72 12.64 -5.85
C ALA A 192 27.54 12.95 -4.35
N ARG A 193 26.78 14.01 -4.02
CA ARG A 193 26.51 14.37 -2.64
C ARG A 193 25.55 13.38 -1.96
N LEU A 194 24.58 12.85 -2.70
CA LEU A 194 23.67 11.81 -2.21
C LEU A 194 24.43 10.50 -1.96
N GLU A 195 25.34 10.13 -2.87
CA GLU A 195 26.24 8.99 -2.70
C GLU A 195 27.11 9.14 -1.45
N ASP A 196 27.82 10.27 -1.28
CA ASP A 196 28.61 10.56 -0.08
C ASP A 196 27.76 10.44 1.21
N THR A 197 26.50 10.88 1.17
CA THR A 197 25.61 10.82 2.33
C THR A 197 25.13 9.41 2.60
N LEU A 198 24.85 8.63 1.56
CA LEU A 198 24.51 7.22 1.66
C LEU A 198 25.66 6.43 2.28
N GLU A 199 26.90 6.66 1.85
CA GLU A 199 28.11 6.06 2.43
C GLU A 199 28.24 6.39 3.92
N GLN A 200 28.00 7.65 4.31
CA GLN A 200 28.00 8.07 5.72
C GLN A 200 26.89 7.39 6.54
N VAL A 201 25.67 7.31 6.01
CA VAL A 201 24.53 6.66 6.66
C VAL A 201 24.79 5.16 6.82
N MET A 202 25.36 4.52 5.80
CA MET A 202 25.57 3.08 5.77
C MET A 202 26.92 2.64 6.36
N GLY A 203 27.85 3.56 6.59
CA GLY A 203 29.12 3.30 7.26
C GLY A 203 30.12 2.47 6.44
N GLY A 204 30.15 2.68 5.13
CA GLY A 204 31.05 2.03 4.15
C GLY A 204 31.01 2.77 2.83
N ASP A 205 31.97 2.50 1.94
CA ASP A 205 31.93 3.06 0.57
C ASP A 205 30.78 2.46 -0.26
N ILE A 206 30.42 3.09 -1.37
CA ILE A 206 29.23 2.70 -2.13
C ILE A 206 29.31 1.26 -2.64
N ASP A 207 30.50 0.78 -3.00
CA ASP A 207 30.71 -0.61 -3.46
C ASP A 207 30.47 -1.60 -2.31
N GLU A 208 30.92 -1.28 -1.10
CA GLU A 208 30.64 -2.05 0.11
C GLU A 208 29.14 -2.06 0.46
N VAL A 209 28.45 -0.93 0.31
CA VAL A 209 27.00 -0.80 0.53
C VAL A 209 26.22 -1.66 -0.44
N GLU A 210 26.53 -1.61 -1.73
CA GLU A 210 25.88 -2.44 -2.75
C GLU A 210 26.15 -3.93 -2.52
N ALA A 211 27.39 -4.29 -2.21
CA ALA A 211 27.75 -5.68 -1.93
C ALA A 211 27.02 -6.22 -0.69
N ALA A 212 26.81 -5.37 0.33
CA ALA A 212 26.03 -5.71 1.51
C ALA A 212 24.54 -5.85 1.19
N TYR A 213 23.99 -4.91 0.41
CA TYR A 213 22.61 -4.96 -0.08
C TYR A 213 22.34 -6.27 -0.81
N ARG A 214 23.10 -6.59 -1.85
CA ARG A 214 22.93 -7.83 -2.64
C ARG A 214 23.04 -9.12 -1.84
N ARG A 215 23.84 -9.11 -0.77
CA ARG A 215 24.08 -10.30 0.07
C ARG A 215 23.01 -10.51 1.13
N SER A 216 22.41 -9.44 1.64
CA SER A 216 21.63 -9.49 2.88
C SER A 216 20.16 -9.08 2.73
N SER A 217 19.79 -8.44 1.62
CA SER A 217 18.39 -8.13 1.37
C SER A 217 17.58 -9.39 1.12
N ARG A 218 16.35 -9.38 1.63
CA ARG A 218 15.30 -10.34 1.24
C ARG A 218 14.76 -9.93 -0.12
N GLU A 219 14.13 -10.82 -0.88
CA GLU A 219 13.42 -10.46 -2.13
C GLU A 219 12.12 -9.70 -1.86
N VAL A 220 11.50 -9.94 -0.70
CA VAL A 220 10.22 -9.36 -0.29
C VAL A 220 10.41 -8.57 0.98
N TYR A 221 9.87 -7.35 0.98
CA TYR A 221 9.61 -6.59 2.19
C TYR A 221 8.13 -6.26 2.31
N GLU A 222 7.56 -6.53 3.48
CA GLU A 222 6.21 -6.11 3.83
C GLU A 222 6.16 -4.59 3.99
N GLY A 223 5.21 -3.90 3.36
CA GLY A 223 5.08 -2.44 3.48
C GLY A 223 4.82 -1.98 4.91
N LEU A 224 5.11 -0.71 5.22
CA LEU A 224 4.88 -0.17 6.57
C LEU A 224 3.39 -0.22 6.98
N GLY A 225 2.46 -0.26 6.00
CA GLY A 225 1.03 -0.51 6.23
C GLY A 225 0.70 -1.89 6.83
N TYR A 226 1.60 -2.86 6.73
CA TYR A 226 1.38 -4.21 7.24
C TYR A 226 1.16 -4.23 8.75
N GLU A 227 1.95 -3.48 9.51
CA GLU A 227 1.88 -3.49 10.98
C GLU A 227 0.62 -2.79 11.51
N ARG A 228 0.15 -1.76 10.79
CA ARG A 228 -1.08 -1.00 11.08
C ARG A 228 -2.34 -1.83 10.88
N THR A 229 -2.31 -2.81 9.98
CA THR A 229 -3.46 -3.67 9.73
C THR A 229 -3.72 -4.58 10.92
N LYS A 230 -4.93 -4.53 11.48
CA LYS A 230 -5.32 -5.33 12.65
C LYS A 230 -5.18 -6.83 12.37
N ALA A 231 -4.31 -7.48 13.16
CA ALA A 231 -4.10 -8.91 13.11
C ALA A 231 -5.20 -9.69 13.82
N LEU A 232 -5.68 -10.76 13.19
CA LEU A 232 -6.56 -11.74 13.80
C LEU A 232 -5.75 -12.82 14.49
N MET A 233 -6.20 -13.21 15.67
CA MET A 233 -5.63 -14.32 16.43
C MET A 233 -6.34 -15.61 16.05
N VAL A 234 -5.56 -16.59 15.60
CA VAL A 234 -6.03 -17.97 15.39
C VAL A 234 -6.07 -18.67 16.74
N GLN A 235 -7.23 -19.23 17.08
CA GLN A 235 -7.44 -19.99 18.31
C GLN A 235 -7.22 -21.48 18.03
N GLU A 236 -6.46 -22.13 18.90
CA GLU A 236 -6.29 -23.58 18.92
C GLU A 236 -7.43 -24.18 19.75
N ILE A 237 -8.17 -25.14 19.17
CA ILE A 237 -9.24 -25.84 19.87
C ILE A 237 -8.85 -27.32 19.99
N ASP A 238 -8.57 -27.73 21.23
CA ASP A 238 -8.37 -29.11 21.65
C ASP A 238 -9.69 -29.64 22.24
N GLU A 239 -10.42 -30.50 21.53
CA GLU A 239 -11.61 -31.14 22.10
C GLU A 239 -11.26 -32.39 22.94
N ASP A 240 -10.17 -33.09 22.59
CA ASP A 240 -9.57 -34.18 23.37
C ASP A 240 -8.20 -33.77 23.94
N GLU A 241 -8.14 -33.54 25.26
CA GLU A 241 -6.90 -33.26 26.01
C GLU A 241 -5.84 -34.37 25.87
N GLN A 242 -6.22 -35.58 25.44
CA GLN A 242 -5.29 -36.70 25.26
C GLN A 242 -4.68 -36.76 23.86
N SER A 243 -5.16 -35.95 22.92
CA SER A 243 -4.61 -35.87 21.57
C SER A 243 -3.30 -35.06 21.53
N ALA A 244 -2.40 -35.39 20.61
CA ALA A 244 -1.07 -34.78 20.52
C ALA A 244 -1.03 -33.46 19.72
N GLY A 245 -2.13 -32.70 19.69
CA GLY A 245 -2.20 -31.39 19.04
C GLY A 245 -3.63 -30.91 18.75
N PRO A 246 -3.79 -29.65 18.28
CA PRO A 246 -5.09 -29.06 18.00
C PRO A 246 -5.85 -29.88 16.98
N GLU A 247 -7.10 -30.22 17.31
CA GLU A 247 -8.00 -30.92 16.40
C GLU A 247 -8.48 -29.96 15.30
N ARG A 248 -8.64 -28.68 15.64
CA ARG A 248 -9.03 -27.61 14.72
C ARG A 248 -8.43 -26.28 15.15
N LEU A 249 -8.18 -25.43 14.17
CA LEU A 249 -7.85 -24.03 14.41
C LEU A 249 -9.02 -23.17 13.95
N GLU A 250 -9.40 -22.18 14.73
CA GLU A 250 -10.55 -21.33 14.39
C GLU A 250 -10.23 -19.86 14.57
N PHE A 251 -10.80 -19.03 13.70
CA PHE A 251 -10.89 -17.60 13.97
C PHE A 251 -12.23 -17.08 13.46
N SER A 252 -12.67 -15.98 14.05
CA SER A 252 -13.86 -15.27 13.60
C SER A 252 -13.60 -13.78 13.68
N VAL A 253 -14.18 -13.05 12.74
CA VAL A 253 -14.14 -11.60 12.72
C VAL A 253 -15.50 -11.07 12.31
N GLN A 254 -15.93 -10.02 12.99
CA GLN A 254 -17.12 -9.25 12.66
C GLN A 254 -16.70 -7.81 12.38
N ALA A 255 -17.35 -7.19 11.40
CA ALA A 255 -17.25 -5.76 11.11
C ALA A 255 -18.66 -5.15 11.13
N GLN A 256 -18.77 -3.99 11.77
CA GLN A 256 -19.92 -3.11 11.63
C GLN A 256 -19.50 -1.99 10.68
N LEU A 257 -20.00 -2.07 9.46
CA LEU A 257 -19.71 -1.12 8.40
C LEU A 257 -20.64 0.08 8.56
N ASP A 258 -20.07 1.21 8.96
CA ASP A 258 -20.74 2.49 9.06
C ASP A 258 -19.73 3.55 8.61
N CYS A 259 -20.09 4.34 7.60
CA CYS A 259 -19.16 5.30 7.00
C CYS A 259 -18.76 6.43 7.96
N ALA A 260 -19.52 6.63 9.05
CA ALA A 260 -19.17 7.55 10.13
C ALA A 260 -18.24 6.94 11.20
N ALA A 261 -17.90 5.64 11.11
CA ALA A 261 -17.02 4.98 12.06
C ALA A 261 -15.54 5.10 11.62
N GLU A 262 -14.66 5.43 12.57
CA GLU A 262 -13.22 5.59 12.36
C GLU A 262 -12.52 4.30 11.89
N ASP A 263 -13.11 3.12 12.08
CA ASP A 263 -12.54 1.84 11.65
C ASP A 263 -13.08 1.34 10.30
N THR A 264 -13.97 2.12 9.66
CA THR A 264 -14.55 1.84 8.34
C THR A 264 -13.96 2.78 7.29
N MET A 265 -13.34 2.19 6.27
CA MET A 265 -12.73 2.91 5.14
C MET A 265 -13.67 2.94 3.93
N GLY A 266 -13.53 3.94 3.06
CA GLY A 266 -14.30 4.10 1.83
C GLY A 266 -13.83 5.35 1.06
N PRO A 267 -13.92 5.38 -0.28
CA PRO A 267 -14.54 4.39 -1.19
C PRO A 267 -13.75 3.07 -1.29
N LEU A 268 -14.34 2.04 -1.90
CA LEU A 268 -13.66 0.78 -2.14
C LEU A 268 -12.41 0.97 -3.03
N PRO A 269 -11.41 0.09 -2.90
CA PRO A 269 -10.31 0.01 -3.86
C PRO A 269 -10.83 -0.12 -5.30
N GLU A 270 -10.06 0.36 -6.27
CA GLU A 270 -10.49 0.54 -7.68
C GLU A 270 -11.59 1.60 -7.85
N GLU A 271 -11.74 2.49 -6.87
CA GLU A 271 -12.56 3.70 -6.99
C GLU A 271 -14.04 3.38 -7.23
N ARG A 272 -14.52 2.31 -6.58
CA ARG A 272 -15.92 1.90 -6.59
C ARG A 272 -16.63 2.40 -5.34
N GLU A 273 -17.94 2.67 -5.48
CA GLU A 273 -18.78 2.99 -4.32
C GLU A 273 -18.78 1.82 -3.33
N GLY A 274 -18.58 2.12 -2.05
CA GLY A 274 -18.71 1.16 -0.96
C GLY A 274 -17.81 1.48 0.20
N MET A 275 -17.83 0.60 1.19
CA MET A 275 -17.02 0.73 2.39
C MET A 275 -16.48 -0.62 2.84
N TYR A 276 -15.40 -0.61 3.60
CA TYR A 276 -14.70 -1.82 3.97
C TYR A 276 -13.87 -1.67 5.25
N GLN A 277 -13.52 -2.83 5.82
CA GLN A 277 -12.50 -2.96 6.84
C GLN A 277 -11.51 -4.04 6.42
N VAL A 278 -10.23 -3.84 6.76
CA VAL A 278 -9.15 -4.77 6.42
C VAL A 278 -8.63 -5.44 7.68
N ARG A 279 -8.32 -6.72 7.57
CA ARG A 279 -7.68 -7.53 8.60
C ARG A 279 -6.59 -8.38 7.98
N ARG A 280 -5.61 -8.77 8.79
CA ARG A 280 -4.61 -9.77 8.41
C ARG A 280 -4.70 -10.98 9.32
N VAL A 281 -4.47 -12.17 8.77
CA VAL A 281 -4.38 -13.40 9.56
C VAL A 281 -3.16 -14.19 9.12
N ARG A 282 -2.43 -14.78 10.07
CA ARG A 282 -1.34 -15.71 9.75
C ARG A 282 -1.85 -17.14 9.86
N VAL A 283 -1.90 -17.83 8.74
CA VAL A 283 -2.26 -19.24 8.62
C VAL A 283 -0.98 -20.07 8.79
N PRO A 284 -0.86 -20.92 9.83
CA PRO A 284 0.39 -21.59 10.16
C PRO A 284 0.69 -22.74 9.18
N GLN A 285 -0.12 -23.79 9.23
CA GLN A 285 -0.16 -24.91 8.29
C GLN A 285 -1.57 -25.48 8.32
N ASN A 286 -2.17 -25.68 7.17
CA ASN A 286 -3.52 -26.24 7.06
C ASN A 286 -3.64 -27.09 5.79
N ARG A 287 -4.56 -28.05 5.83
CA ARG A 287 -4.90 -28.91 4.68
C ARG A 287 -6.24 -28.54 4.05
N GLY A 288 -6.92 -27.55 4.61
CA GLY A 288 -8.22 -27.06 4.20
C GLY A 288 -8.75 -26.03 5.17
N ALA A 289 -9.64 -25.18 4.70
CA ALA A 289 -10.35 -24.17 5.45
C ALA A 289 -11.83 -24.21 5.04
N LEU A 290 -12.72 -24.18 6.00
CA LEU A 290 -14.14 -23.90 5.79
C LEU A 290 -14.40 -22.45 6.18
N LEU A 291 -14.81 -21.64 5.21
CA LEU A 291 -15.17 -20.25 5.39
C LEU A 291 -16.69 -20.15 5.36
N ARG A 292 -17.28 -19.46 6.32
CA ARG A 292 -18.72 -19.15 6.36
C ARG A 292 -18.92 -17.66 6.60
N VAL A 293 -19.77 -17.04 5.80
CA VAL A 293 -20.10 -15.61 5.93
C VAL A 293 -21.53 -15.43 6.40
N GLU A 294 -21.71 -14.58 7.40
CA GLU A 294 -23.01 -14.17 7.94
C GLU A 294 -23.09 -12.64 7.91
N GLY A 295 -24.24 -12.06 7.58
CA GLY A 295 -24.36 -10.60 7.50
C GLY A 295 -25.63 -10.11 6.84
N ASP A 296 -25.69 -8.79 6.64
CA ASP A 296 -26.77 -8.11 5.94
C ASP A 296 -26.67 -8.27 4.41
N PRO A 297 -27.79 -8.18 3.67
CA PRO A 297 -27.75 -8.19 2.20
C PRO A 297 -26.86 -7.07 1.64
N GLY A 298 -26.02 -7.40 0.64
CA GLY A 298 -25.07 -6.46 0.04
C GLY A 298 -23.70 -6.40 0.72
N THR A 299 -23.53 -7.12 1.84
CA THR A 299 -22.24 -7.31 2.48
C THR A 299 -21.50 -8.54 1.96
N TRP A 300 -20.17 -8.48 2.01
CA TRP A 300 -19.28 -9.49 1.46
C TRP A 300 -17.96 -9.58 2.22
N VAL A 301 -17.25 -10.69 1.99
CA VAL A 301 -15.89 -10.91 2.49
C VAL A 301 -15.01 -11.38 1.33
N GLU A 302 -13.84 -10.76 1.19
CA GLU A 302 -12.76 -11.24 0.33
C GLU A 302 -11.60 -11.77 1.16
N VAL A 303 -11.09 -12.94 0.78
CA VAL A 303 -9.92 -13.58 1.40
C VAL A 303 -8.92 -13.91 0.29
N PHE A 304 -7.70 -13.39 0.41
CA PHE A 304 -6.69 -13.55 -0.63
C PHE A 304 -5.26 -13.48 -0.08
N ASP A 305 -4.31 -14.04 -0.83
CA ASP A 305 -2.88 -13.99 -0.52
C ASP A 305 -2.29 -12.66 -1.02
N PRO A 306 -1.87 -11.74 -0.12
CA PRO A 306 -1.32 -10.45 -0.49
C PRO A 306 0.02 -10.55 -1.24
N TYR A 307 0.62 -11.74 -1.30
CA TYR A 307 1.91 -12.00 -1.95
C TYR A 307 1.78 -12.86 -3.21
N ALA A 308 0.56 -13.20 -3.66
CA ALA A 308 0.32 -14.07 -4.82
C ALA A 308 1.02 -13.59 -6.11
N LYS A 309 1.11 -12.27 -6.30
CA LYS A 309 1.80 -11.63 -7.43
C LYS A 309 3.09 -10.89 -7.05
N ALA A 310 3.65 -11.13 -5.86
CA ALA A 310 4.90 -10.50 -5.44
C ALA A 310 5.99 -10.63 -6.52
N ARG A 311 6.17 -11.84 -7.07
CA ARG A 311 7.13 -12.12 -8.16
C ARG A 311 6.90 -11.37 -9.48
N ARG A 312 5.82 -10.61 -9.60
CA ARG A 312 5.50 -9.74 -10.75
C ARG A 312 5.60 -8.26 -10.37
N GLY A 313 6.29 -7.93 -9.28
CA GLY A 313 6.43 -6.57 -8.74
C GLY A 313 5.17 -6.05 -8.04
N ALA A 314 4.06 -6.78 -8.07
CA ALA A 314 2.82 -6.30 -7.48
C ALA A 314 2.66 -6.79 -6.03
N MET A 315 2.64 -5.83 -5.12
CA MET A 315 2.46 -6.04 -3.69
C MET A 315 1.20 -5.32 -3.21
N VAL A 316 0.56 -5.86 -2.17
CA VAL A 316 -0.63 -5.25 -1.59
C VAL A 316 -0.28 -3.96 -0.86
N ASP A 317 -1.00 -2.91 -1.22
CA ASP A 317 -1.24 -1.79 -0.32
C ASP A 317 -2.28 -2.23 0.71
N TRP A 318 -1.87 -2.29 1.98
CA TRP A 318 -2.76 -2.70 3.07
C TRP A 318 -3.84 -1.66 3.40
N MET A 319 -3.66 -0.42 2.95
CA MET A 319 -4.64 0.67 3.07
C MET A 319 -5.67 0.59 1.96
N PHE A 320 -5.28 0.15 0.76
CA PHE A 320 -6.16 -0.04 -0.40
C PHE A 320 -6.00 -1.45 -1.01
N PRO A 321 -6.39 -2.51 -0.27
CA PRO A 321 -6.11 -3.89 -0.69
C PRO A 321 -6.84 -4.27 -1.97
N LEU A 322 -6.08 -4.74 -2.97
CA LEU A 322 -6.60 -5.19 -4.26
C LEU A 322 -6.60 -6.72 -4.35
N ALA A 323 -7.77 -7.34 -4.14
CA ALA A 323 -7.93 -8.80 -4.28
C ALA A 323 -7.60 -9.29 -5.70
N ALA A 324 -7.72 -8.45 -6.73
CA ALA A 324 -7.34 -8.77 -8.10
C ALA A 324 -5.84 -9.11 -8.28
N LEU A 325 -5.00 -8.83 -7.27
CA LEU A 325 -3.61 -9.28 -7.23
C LEU A 325 -3.47 -10.79 -7.01
N ASP A 326 -4.51 -11.47 -6.52
CA ASP A 326 -4.51 -12.92 -6.33
C ASP A 326 -5.56 -13.57 -7.25
N SER A 327 -5.11 -14.45 -8.15
CA SER A 327 -6.03 -15.19 -9.02
C SER A 327 -6.88 -16.22 -8.27
N ASP A 328 -6.45 -16.60 -7.08
CA ASP A 328 -7.13 -17.55 -6.19
C ASP A 328 -7.93 -16.83 -5.09
N ALA A 329 -8.10 -15.50 -5.20
CA ALA A 329 -8.91 -14.71 -4.29
C ALA A 329 -10.34 -15.26 -4.20
N ILE A 330 -10.85 -15.35 -2.97
CA ILE A 330 -12.18 -15.88 -2.67
C ILE A 330 -13.06 -14.73 -2.24
N ARG A 331 -14.17 -14.50 -2.95
CA ARG A 331 -15.25 -13.58 -2.56
C ARG A 331 -16.47 -14.38 -2.14
N LEU A 332 -17.01 -14.08 -0.96
CA LEU A 332 -18.22 -14.68 -0.41
C LEU A 332 -19.19 -13.59 0.02
N VAL A 333 -20.47 -13.75 -0.24
CA VAL A 333 -21.53 -12.85 0.27
C VAL A 333 -22.22 -13.43 1.49
N ALA A 334 -23.01 -12.60 2.19
CA ALA A 334 -23.80 -13.05 3.35
C ALA A 334 -24.64 -14.30 3.05
N GLY A 335 -24.47 -15.34 3.87
CA GLY A 335 -25.16 -16.63 3.74
C GLY A 335 -24.38 -17.68 2.94
N GLU A 336 -23.27 -17.33 2.30
CA GLU A 336 -22.42 -18.28 1.58
C GLU A 336 -21.40 -18.98 2.48
N GLN A 337 -20.93 -20.13 1.99
CA GLN A 337 -19.82 -20.87 2.57
C GLN A 337 -18.95 -21.47 1.47
N ALA A 338 -17.66 -21.62 1.73
CA ALA A 338 -16.73 -22.26 0.81
C ALA A 338 -15.73 -23.13 1.56
N GLN A 339 -15.42 -24.30 0.97
CA GLN A 339 -14.31 -25.14 1.40
C GLN A 339 -13.14 -24.92 0.45
N VAL A 340 -12.04 -24.40 0.98
CA VAL A 340 -10.87 -23.98 0.21
C VAL A 340 -9.59 -24.49 0.84
N GLN A 341 -8.48 -24.39 0.13
CA GLN A 341 -7.16 -24.63 0.71
C GLN A 341 -6.43 -23.29 0.78
N LEU A 342 -6.29 -22.74 1.98
CA LEU A 342 -5.40 -21.60 2.20
C LEU A 342 -3.97 -22.15 2.32
N ALA A 343 -3.00 -21.51 1.69
CA ALA A 343 -1.60 -21.85 1.89
C ALA A 343 -1.09 -21.31 3.25
N PRO A 344 -0.07 -21.94 3.85
CA PRO A 344 0.69 -21.35 4.96
C PRO A 344 1.18 -19.94 4.61
N GLY A 345 0.93 -18.94 5.46
CA GLY A 345 1.33 -17.57 5.18
C GLY A 345 0.45 -16.52 5.83
N THR A 346 0.63 -15.26 5.42
CA THR A 346 -0.28 -14.18 5.79
C THR A 346 -1.37 -14.09 4.72
N TRP A 347 -2.61 -13.93 5.14
CA TRP A 347 -3.76 -13.67 4.28
C TRP A 347 -4.39 -12.33 4.63
N ALA A 348 -4.86 -11.61 3.61
CA ALA A 348 -5.68 -10.42 3.76
C ALA A 348 -7.16 -10.83 3.81
N ILE A 349 -7.92 -10.17 4.69
CA ILE A 349 -9.36 -10.34 4.79
C ILE A 349 -10.00 -8.96 4.71
N VAL A 350 -10.79 -8.74 3.66
CA VAL A 350 -11.54 -7.52 3.45
C VAL A 350 -13.01 -7.81 3.73
N LEU A 351 -13.57 -7.12 4.72
CA LEU A 351 -14.99 -7.17 5.04
C LEU A 351 -15.63 -5.92 4.44
N GLY A 352 -16.52 -6.06 3.47
CA GLY A 352 -17.02 -4.93 2.69
C GLY A 352 -18.53 -4.93 2.51
N ALA A 353 -19.03 -3.79 2.05
CA ALA A 353 -20.40 -3.59 1.58
C ALA A 353 -20.37 -2.79 0.29
N ASP A 354 -21.23 -3.17 -0.66
CA ASP A 354 -21.45 -2.36 -1.85
C ASP A 354 -22.37 -1.18 -1.47
N GLY A 355 -21.97 0.05 -1.84
CA GLY A 355 -22.73 1.26 -1.50
C GLY A 355 -22.43 1.86 -0.11
N ALA A 356 -23.04 3.01 0.16
CA ALA A 356 -22.86 3.75 1.42
C ALA A 356 -23.80 3.31 2.58
N ALA A 357 -24.62 2.28 2.40
CA ALA A 357 -25.55 1.84 3.44
C ALA A 357 -24.84 1.02 4.53
N SER A 358 -25.05 1.39 5.80
CA SER A 358 -24.46 0.67 6.92
C SER A 358 -24.93 -0.79 6.97
N GLY A 359 -24.06 -1.70 7.40
CA GLY A 359 -24.36 -3.13 7.48
C GLY A 359 -23.39 -3.89 8.38
N THR A 360 -23.75 -5.11 8.75
CA THR A 360 -22.90 -6.01 9.53
C THR A 360 -22.48 -7.20 8.68
N VAL A 361 -21.22 -7.59 8.80
CA VAL A 361 -20.69 -8.81 8.16
C VAL A 361 -19.72 -9.52 9.10
N SER A 362 -19.79 -10.85 9.10
CA SER A 362 -18.96 -11.72 9.92
C SER A 362 -18.40 -12.85 9.06
N LEU A 363 -17.12 -13.13 9.24
CA LEU A 363 -16.44 -14.30 8.70
C LEU A 363 -16.12 -15.26 9.84
N HIS A 364 -16.53 -16.51 9.68
CA HIS A 364 -16.12 -17.63 10.52
C HIS A 364 -15.25 -18.58 9.72
N VAL A 365 -14.07 -18.92 10.26
CA VAL A 365 -13.13 -19.82 9.61
C VAL A 365 -12.76 -20.97 10.53
N THR A 366 -12.95 -22.19 10.05
CA THR A 366 -12.43 -23.42 10.65
C THR A 366 -11.36 -24.00 9.75
N LEU A 367 -10.12 -24.10 10.25
CA LEU A 367 -9.00 -24.70 9.54
C LEU A 367 -8.84 -26.16 9.99
N ALA A 368 -8.69 -27.05 9.03
CA ALA A 368 -8.31 -28.43 9.31
C ALA A 368 -6.88 -28.47 9.85
N ALA A 369 -6.70 -29.08 11.02
CA ALA A 369 -5.39 -29.26 11.61
C ALA A 369 -4.44 -30.04 10.67
N PRO A 370 -3.14 -29.71 10.66
CA PRO A 370 -2.16 -30.55 9.98
C PRO A 370 -2.19 -31.96 10.59
N ALA A 371 -2.03 -33.00 9.77
CA ALA A 371 -1.90 -34.35 10.31
C ALA A 371 -0.71 -34.39 11.30
N PRO A 372 -0.87 -35.04 12.46
CA PRO A 372 0.22 -35.15 13.41
C PRO A 372 1.46 -35.74 12.70
N PRO A 373 2.68 -35.28 13.05
CA PRO A 373 3.88 -35.87 12.50
C PRO A 373 3.85 -37.39 12.74
N PRO A 374 4.32 -38.20 11.78
CA PRO A 374 4.32 -39.64 11.93
C PRO A 374 5.05 -40.03 13.22
N ASP A 375 4.44 -40.93 14.00
CA ASP A 375 5.03 -41.41 15.24
C ASP A 375 6.42 -42.01 14.95
N PRO A 376 7.51 -41.46 15.52
CA PRO A 376 8.86 -41.95 15.26
C PRO A 376 9.04 -43.41 15.68
N THR A 377 8.14 -43.98 16.49
CA THR A 377 8.17 -45.39 16.90
C THR A 377 7.53 -46.35 15.91
N GLN A 378 6.80 -45.87 14.89
CA GLN A 378 6.16 -46.71 13.87
C GLN A 378 7.05 -47.00 12.65
N THR A 379 8.28 -46.48 12.60
CA THR A 379 9.29 -46.84 11.59
C THR A 379 10.26 -47.87 12.15
N ILE A 380 9.83 -49.13 12.24
CA ILE A 380 10.69 -50.29 12.59
C ILE A 380 10.61 -51.35 11.51
#